data_AF-A0A7C4SRM1-F1
#
_entry.id   AF-A0A7C4SRM1-F1
#
_cell.length_a   1.000
_cell.length_b   1.000
_cell.length_c   1.000
_cell.angle_alpha   90.00
_cell.angle_beta   90.00
_cell.angle_gamma   90.00
#
_symmetry.space_group_name_H-M   'P 1'
#
loop_
_entity.id
_entity.type
_entity.pdbx_description
1 polymer ?
#
loop_
_entity_poly.entity_id
_entity_poly.type
_entity_poly.pdbx_seq_one_letter_code
_entity_poly.pdbx_strand_id
1 'polypeptide(L)' 'MGKCPNCGFEVNVPSREWKYSQFDVKRFDCPNCGKWFGEYYCEGVLKFTLILTREGLRKFTGQ' A
#
# COMPACT_ATOMS: atom_id res chain seq x y z
N MET A 1 5.55 4.10 -7.73
CA MET A 1 6.21 2.85 -7.35
C MET A 1 5.93 2.63 -5.87
N GLY A 2 5.28 1.53 -5.52
CA GLY A 2 4.99 1.15 -4.14
C GLY A 2 5.99 0.09 -3.67
N LYS A 3 6.64 0.31 -2.53
CA LYS A 3 7.56 -0.67 -1.95
C LYS A 3 6.82 -1.57 -0.97
N CYS A 4 6.86 -2.88 -1.19
CA CYS A 4 6.21 -3.84 -0.31
C CYS A 4 6.85 -3.80 1.09
N PRO A 5 6.13 -3.40 2.15
CA PRO A 5 6.70 -3.32 3.49
C PRO A 5 7.02 -4.70 4.10
N ASN A 6 6.50 -5.79 3.53
CA ASN A 6 6.75 -7.15 4.02
C ASN A 6 8.02 -7.78 3.46
N CYS A 7 8.36 -7.55 2.19
CA CYS A 7 9.50 -8.21 1.54
C CYS A 7 10.49 -7.24 0.88
N GLY A 8 10.20 -5.93 0.90
CA GLY A 8 11.04 -4.90 0.29
C GLY A 8 10.94 -4.81 -1.23
N PHE A 9 10.19 -5.70 -1.88
CA PHE A 9 10.05 -5.70 -3.34
C PHE A 9 9.31 -4.47 -3.85
N GLU A 10 9.83 -3.86 -4.90
CA GLU A 10 9.29 -2.64 -5.50
C GLU A 10 8.31 -2.98 -6.63
N VAL A 11 7.06 -2.54 -6.47
CA VAL A 11 5.99 -2.73 -7.44
C VAL A 11 5.75 -1.41 -8.15
N ASN A 12 6.01 -1.38 -9.46
CA ASN A 12 5.87 -0.15 -10.23
C ASN A 12 4.42 0.20 -10.57
N VAL A 13 3.57 -0.81 -10.75
CA VAL A 13 2.20 -0.65 -11.24
C VAL A 13 1.20 -0.93 -10.12
N PRO A 14 0.33 0.03 -9.75
CA PRO A 14 -0.78 -0.25 -8.86
C PRO A 14 -1.78 -1.17 -9.58
N SER A 15 -2.26 -2.18 -8.87
CA SER A 15 -3.26 -3.11 -9.40
C SER A 15 -4.65 -2.49 -9.40
N ARG A 16 -4.95 -1.62 -8.43
CA ARG A 16 -6.23 -0.90 -8.32
C ARG A 16 -6.02 0.45 -7.67
N GLU A 17 -6.76 1.45 -8.11
CA GLU A 17 -6.77 2.78 -7.53
C GLU A 17 -8.22 3.21 -7.29
N TRP A 18 -8.53 3.76 -6.12
CA TRP A 18 -9.86 4.27 -5.81
C TRP A 18 -9.81 5.38 -4.77
N LYS A 19 -10.85 6.19 -4.73
CA LYS A 19 -11.02 7.24 -3.72
C LYS A 19 -11.76 6.69 -2.51
N TYR A 20 -11.20 6.87 -1.32
CA TYR A 20 -11.80 6.53 -0.03
C TYR A 20 -11.91 7.78 0.84
N SER A 21 -13.08 8.43 0.84
CA SER A 21 -13.29 9.71 1.54
C SER A 21 -12.26 10.77 1.06
N GLN A 22 -11.48 11.35 1.97
CA GLN A 22 -10.38 12.27 1.67
C GLN A 22 -9.11 11.59 1.15
N PHE A 23 -9.06 10.25 1.13
CA PHE A 23 -7.87 9.50 0.73
C PHE A 23 -7.96 9.00 -0.71
N ASP A 24 -6.86 9.10 -1.44
CA ASP A 24 -6.64 8.39 -2.70
C ASP A 24 -5.86 7.11 -2.38
N VAL A 25 -6.48 5.96 -2.63
CA VAL A 25 -5.93 4.66 -2.26
C VAL A 25 -5.38 3.98 -3.49
N LYS A 26 -4.12 3.55 -3.41
CA LYS A 26 -3.45 2.77 -4.44
C LYS A 26 -3.09 1.41 -3.89
N ARG A 27 -3.72 0.36 -4.41
CA ARG A 27 -3.40 -1.03 -4.03
C ARG A 27 -2.38 -1.62 -4.99
N PHE A 28 -1.38 -2.24 -4.41
CA PHE A 28 -0.33 -2.99 -5.09
C PHE A 28 -0.42 -4.44 -4.65
N ASP A 29 -0.52 -5.35 -5.60
CA ASP A 29 -0.31 -6.77 -5.35
C ASP A 29 1.18 -7.09 -5.57
N CYS A 30 1.84 -7.59 -4.53
CA CYS A 30 3.26 -7.91 -4.60
C CYS A 30 3.44 -9.30 -5.21
N PRO A 31 4.08 -9.43 -6.40
CA PRO A 31 4.29 -10.72 -7.04
C PRO A 31 5.29 -11.61 -6.27
N ASN A 32 6.16 -10.99 -5.47
CA ASN A 32 7.20 -11.72 -4.73
C ASN A 32 6.65 -12.44 -3.48
N CYS A 33 5.79 -11.79 -2.71
CA CYS A 33 5.26 -12.36 -1.46
C CYS A 33 3.77 -12.75 -1.54
N GLY A 34 3.10 -12.46 -2.66
CA GLY A 34 1.67 -12.72 -2.86
C GLY A 34 0.73 -11.92 -1.96
N LYS A 35 1.26 -10.92 -1.25
CA LYS A 35 0.46 -10.03 -0.39
C LYS A 35 0.14 -8.75 -1.12
N TRP A 36 -1.03 -8.22 -0.83
CA TRP A 36 -1.42 -6.90 -1.28
C TRP A 36 -1.18 -5.86 -0.18
N PHE A 37 -0.80 -4.66 -0.59
CA PHE A 37 -0.66 -3.51 0.27
C PHE A 37 -1.29 -2.28 -0.40
N GLY A 38 -1.88 -1.40 0.40
CA GLY A 38 -2.56 -0.20 -0.05
C GLY A 38 -1.87 1.05 0.49
N GLU A 39 -1.44 1.94 -0.40
CA GLU A 39 -0.92 3.26 -0.08
C GLU A 39 -2.08 4.25 -0.02
N TYR A 40 -2.21 4.97 1.10
CA TYR A 40 -3.26 5.96 1.33
C TYR A 40 -2.66 7.36 1.26
N TYR A 41 -2.99 8.05 0.18
CA TYR A 41 -2.60 9.43 -0.05
C TYR A 41 -3.72 10.36 0.42
N CYS A 42 -3.39 11.49 1.01
CA CYS A 42 -4.34 12.56 1.31
C CYS A 42 -3.75 13.83 0.74
N GLU A 43 -4.48 14.49 -0.16
CA GLU A 43 -4.01 15.70 -0.86
C GLU A 43 -2.65 15.47 -1.58
N GLY A 44 -2.48 14.29 -2.17
CA GLY A 44 -1.23 13.89 -2.85
C GLY A 44 -0.08 13.47 -1.92
N VAL A 45 -0.24 13.59 -0.60
CA VAL A 45 0.77 13.19 0.38
C VAL A 45 0.48 11.79 0.90
N LEU A 46 1.45 10.87 0.79
CA LEU A 46 1.34 9.52 1.38
C LEU A 46 1.25 9.64 2.90
N LYS A 47 0.09 9.30 3.48
CA LYS A 47 -0.11 9.34 4.94
C LYS A 47 0.30 8.02 5.58
N PHE A 48 -0.12 6.92 4.99
CA PHE A 48 0.20 5.59 5.49
C PHE A 48 -0.01 4.51 4.43
N THR A 49 0.63 3.37 4.65
CA THR A 49 0.47 2.16 3.87
C THR A 49 -0.14 1.08 4.76
N LEU A 50 -1.21 0.43 4.31
CA LEU A 50 -1.79 -0.73 4.96
C LEU A 50 -1.36 -2.00 4.25
N ILE A 51 -1.02 -3.03 5.00
CA ILE A 51 -0.73 -4.36 4.46
C ILE A 51 -1.41 -5.42 5.31
N LEU A 52 -1.96 -6.43 4.65
CA LEU A 52 -2.48 -7.61 5.33
C LEU A 52 -1.32 -8.58 5.59
N THR A 53 -0.97 -8.79 6.85
CA THR A 53 -0.02 -9.82 7.28
C THR A 53 -0.77 -11.02 7.87
N ARG A 54 -0.04 -12.10 8.17
CA ARG A 54 -0.63 -13.27 8.85
C ARG A 54 -1.13 -12.91 10.26
N GLU A 55 -0.58 -11.86 10.85
CA GLU A 55 -0.93 -11.38 12.19
C GLU A 55 -2.09 -10.36 12.15
N GLY A 56 -2.56 -9.98 10.97
CA GLY A 56 -3.65 -9.02 10.77
C GLY A 56 -3.25 -7.82 9.91
N LEU A 57 -4.09 -6.78 9.94
CA LEU A 57 -3.88 -5.56 9.18
C LEU A 57 -2.85 -4.67 9.90
N ARG A 58 -1.69 -4.42 9.28
CA ARG A 58 -0.64 -3.56 9.83
C ARG A 58 -0.58 -2.23 9.07
N LYS A 59 -0.50 -1.14 9.82
CA LYS A 59 -0.36 0.23 9.33
C LYS A 59 1.10 0.69 9.43
N PHE A 60 1.63 1.19 8.32
CA PHE A 60 2.97 1.76 8.21
C PHE A 60 2.82 3.24 7.87
N THR A 61 3.17 4.14 8.77
CA THR A 61 3.25 5.58 8.47
C THR A 61 4.60 5.87 7.86
N GLY A 62 4.64 6.39 6.62
CA GLY A 62 5.86 6.95 6.04
C GLY A 62 6.29 8.13 6.89
N GLN A 63 7.56 8.13 7.31
CA GLN A 63 8.18 9.17 8.13
C GLN A 63 8.51 10.40 7.29
#